data_AF-A0A0F9A0S6-F1
#
_entry.id   AF-A0A0F9A0S6-F1
#
_cell.length_a   1.000
_cell.length_b   1.000
_cell.length_c   1.000
_cell.angle_alpha   90.00
_cell.angle_beta   90.00
_cell.angle_gamma   90.00
#
_symmetry.space_group_name_H-M   'P 1'
#
loop_
_entity.id
_entity.type
_entity.pdbx_description
1 polymer ?
#
loop_
_entity_poly.entity_id
_entity_poly.type
_entity_poly.pdbx_seq_one_letter_code
_entity_poly.pdbx_strand_id
1 'polypeptide(L)'
;DFFQADKGLFSASLTTRDGGEILLCSPCHEGISPAHSSITESASLSLEEILDLVQRKEIIDPLAAIEAIYLKTLCNRHKISLLAAGLPDVFIDAFRFERVVSIQEVVDRHLSENPSSRIGVIHQSAEVLPQKTGSDDGTNVNNHLFRLK
;
A
#
# COMPACT_ATOMS: atom_id res chain seq x y z
N ASP A 1 4.92 -3.02 -13.97
CA ASP A 1 4.99 -4.03 -12.90
C ASP A 1 4.40 -3.48 -11.58
N PHE A 2 4.51 -4.20 -10.45
CA PHE A 2 4.06 -3.75 -9.13
C PHE A 2 4.91 -2.61 -8.57
N PHE A 3 6.22 -2.62 -8.80
CA PHE A 3 7.16 -1.56 -8.36
C PHE A 3 6.86 -0.16 -8.93
N GLN A 4 6.07 -0.08 -10.00
CA GLN A 4 5.52 1.19 -10.46
C GLN A 4 4.14 1.50 -9.85
N ALA A 5 3.33 0.47 -9.58
CA ALA A 5 1.98 0.63 -9.08
C ALA A 5 1.94 0.95 -7.57
N ASP A 6 2.86 0.40 -6.79
CA ASP A 6 3.01 0.61 -5.35
C ASP A 6 3.31 2.07 -4.96
N LYS A 7 3.89 2.87 -5.84
CA LYS A 7 4.00 4.33 -5.68
C LYS A 7 2.64 4.97 -5.42
N GLY A 8 1.58 4.41 -5.99
CA GLY A 8 0.21 4.82 -5.70
C GLY A 8 -0.26 4.53 -4.27
N LEU A 9 0.28 3.48 -3.63
CA LEU A 9 0.02 3.16 -2.23
C LEU A 9 0.57 4.25 -1.31
N PHE A 10 1.66 4.92 -1.69
CA PHE A 10 2.22 6.00 -0.91
C PHE A 10 1.21 7.13 -0.75
N SER A 11 0.70 7.63 -1.87
CA SER A 11 -0.34 8.66 -1.89
C SER A 11 -1.60 8.20 -1.15
N ALA A 12 -2.06 6.97 -1.39
CA ALA A 12 -3.24 6.45 -0.72
C ALA A 12 -3.04 6.37 0.82
N SER A 13 -1.87 5.94 1.29
CA SER A 13 -1.55 5.82 2.71
C SER A 13 -1.57 7.16 3.44
N LEU A 14 -1.15 8.23 2.79
CA LEU A 14 -1.21 9.58 3.36
C LEU A 14 -2.65 10.03 3.59
N THR A 15 -3.58 9.61 2.73
CA THR A 15 -4.99 10.01 2.79
C THR A 15 -5.89 9.06 3.57
N THR A 16 -5.42 7.85 3.84
CA THR A 16 -6.20 6.80 4.49
C THR A 16 -5.95 6.85 6.00
N ARG A 17 -7.03 6.83 6.79
CA ARG A 17 -6.90 6.75 8.25
C ARG A 17 -6.21 5.44 8.66
N ASP A 18 -5.54 5.46 9.82
CA ASP A 18 -5.01 4.23 10.41
C ASP A 18 -6.13 3.20 10.64
N GLY A 19 -5.86 1.94 10.31
CA GLY A 19 -6.84 0.85 10.27
C GLY A 19 -7.78 0.88 9.05
N GLY A 20 -7.67 1.87 8.17
CA GLY A 20 -8.44 1.94 6.92
C GLY A 20 -7.98 0.92 5.87
N GLU A 21 -8.78 0.77 4.81
CA GLU A 21 -8.51 -0.11 3.67
C GLU A 21 -8.08 0.72 2.44
N ILE A 22 -7.00 0.30 1.79
CA ILE A 22 -6.52 0.85 0.52
C ILE A 22 -6.75 -0.19 -0.57
N LEU A 23 -7.45 0.18 -1.63
CA LEU A 23 -7.62 -0.64 -2.83
C LEU A 23 -6.73 -0.13 -3.97
N LEU A 24 -5.68 -0.88 -4.31
CA LEU A 24 -4.86 -0.59 -5.49
C LEU A 24 -5.45 -1.27 -6.72
N CYS A 25 -5.73 -0.46 -7.75
CA CYS A 25 -6.25 -0.92 -9.03
C CYS A 25 -5.17 -0.79 -10.10
N SER A 26 -4.41 -1.85 -10.32
CA SER A 26 -3.41 -1.92 -11.39
C SER A 26 -3.25 -3.37 -11.82
N PRO A 27 -3.34 -3.69 -13.13
CA PRO A 27 -3.29 -5.07 -13.58
C PRO A 27 -1.93 -5.74 -13.32
N CYS A 28 -0.86 -4.95 -13.17
CA CYS A 28 0.51 -5.42 -12.98
C CYS A 28 0.92 -6.53 -13.96
N HIS A 29 0.70 -6.35 -15.26
CA HIS A 29 0.89 -7.37 -16.30
C HIS A 29 2.28 -8.05 -16.29
N GLU A 30 3.31 -7.33 -15.83
CA GLU A 30 4.70 -7.82 -15.75
C GLU A 30 5.03 -8.48 -14.40
N GLY A 31 4.04 -8.64 -13.51
CA GLY A 31 4.22 -9.15 -12.15
C GLY A 31 4.84 -8.12 -11.22
N ILE A 32 5.75 -8.58 -10.36
CA ILE A 32 6.30 -7.81 -9.24
C ILE A 32 7.27 -6.73 -9.74
N SER A 33 8.43 -7.16 -10.25
CA SER A 33 9.32 -6.39 -11.12
C SER A 33 10.46 -7.33 -11.57
N PRO A 34 10.81 -7.38 -12.87
CA PRO A 34 11.96 -8.16 -13.32
C PRO A 34 13.30 -7.69 -12.72
N ALA A 35 13.39 -6.41 -12.34
CA ALA A 35 14.61 -5.81 -11.80
C ALA A 35 14.84 -6.16 -10.32
N HIS A 36 13.77 -6.47 -9.59
CA HIS A 36 13.76 -6.65 -8.13
C HIS A 36 13.01 -7.91 -7.71
N SER A 37 13.21 -9.01 -8.44
CA SER A 37 12.54 -10.29 -8.17
C SER A 37 12.90 -10.89 -6.80
N SER A 38 14.03 -10.48 -6.21
CA SER A 38 14.52 -10.90 -4.89
C SER A 38 13.63 -10.43 -3.74
N ILE A 39 12.68 -9.51 -3.96
CA ILE A 39 11.75 -9.04 -2.93
C ILE A 39 10.96 -10.20 -2.29
N THR A 40 10.71 -11.30 -3.01
CA THR A 40 10.04 -12.48 -2.45
C THR A 40 10.86 -13.17 -1.36
N GLU A 41 12.19 -13.08 -1.41
CA GLU A 41 13.08 -13.58 -0.36
C GLU A 41 12.91 -12.74 0.91
N SER A 42 12.88 -11.41 0.77
CA SER A 42 12.63 -10.49 1.89
C SER A 42 11.19 -10.55 2.40
N ALA A 43 10.23 -10.90 1.55
CA ALA A 43 8.82 -11.01 1.94
C ALA A 43 8.60 -12.08 3.02
N SER A 44 9.42 -13.14 3.03
CA SER A 44 9.38 -14.22 4.02
C SER A 44 9.96 -13.84 5.39
N LEU A 45 10.68 -12.73 5.48
CA LEU A 45 11.31 -12.23 6.70
C LEU A 45 10.38 -11.28 7.46
N SER A 46 10.55 -11.20 8.78
CA SER A 46 9.97 -10.13 9.59
C SER A 46 10.63 -8.77 9.28
N LEU A 47 9.97 -7.69 9.70
CA LEU A 47 10.53 -6.34 9.53
C LEU A 47 11.88 -6.22 10.27
N GLU A 48 11.96 -6.80 11.46
CA GLU A 48 13.13 -6.82 12.33
C GLU A 48 14.31 -7.56 11.67
N GLU A 49 14.04 -8.73 11.07
CA GLU A 49 15.06 -9.52 10.36
C GLU A 49 15.61 -8.77 9.14
N ILE A 50 14.75 -8.13 8.34
CA ILE A 50 15.20 -7.34 7.19
C ILE A 50 16.08 -6.18 7.65
N LEU A 51 15.67 -5.46 8.71
CA LEU A 51 16.43 -4.34 9.26
C LEU A 51 17.80 -4.78 9.81
N ASP A 52 17.89 -5.93 10.48
CA ASP A 52 19.14 -6.50 10.97
C ASP A 52 20.10 -6.86 9.81
N LEU A 53 19.59 -7.51 8.75
CA LEU A 53 20.38 -7.82 7.55
C LEU A 53 20.87 -6.55 6.82
N VAL A 54 20.04 -5.51 6.76
CA VAL A 54 20.44 -4.20 6.20
C VAL A 54 21.57 -3.59 7.03
N GLN A 55 21.46 -3.61 8.36
CA GLN A 55 22.50 -3.06 9.26
C GLN A 55 23.83 -3.81 9.12
N ARG A 56 23.78 -5.13 8.94
CA ARG A 56 24.96 -5.99 8.72
C ARG A 56 25.53 -5.91 7.30
N LYS A 57 24.85 -5.23 6.38
CA LYS A 57 25.18 -5.15 4.94
C LYS A 57 25.18 -6.53 4.25
N GLU A 58 24.27 -7.40 4.68
CA GLU A 58 24.11 -8.76 4.18
C GLU A 58 22.97 -8.89 3.14
N ILE A 59 22.32 -7.77 2.81
CA ILE A 59 21.30 -7.70 1.74
C ILE A 59 21.96 -7.56 0.36
N ILE A 60 21.59 -8.47 -0.55
CA ILE A 60 22.06 -8.49 -1.94
C ILE A 60 21.38 -7.41 -2.79
N ASP A 61 20.09 -7.19 -2.59
CA ASP A 61 19.30 -6.14 -3.27
C ASP A 61 18.71 -5.16 -2.25
N PRO A 62 19.41 -4.05 -1.97
CA PRO A 62 18.94 -3.05 -1.02
C PRO A 62 17.59 -2.42 -1.39
N LEU A 63 17.28 -2.31 -2.69
CA LEU A 63 16.01 -1.72 -3.12
C LEU A 63 14.84 -2.68 -2.84
N ALA A 64 15.01 -3.98 -3.12
CA ALA A 64 14.02 -4.98 -2.76
C ALA A 64 13.79 -5.06 -1.24
N ALA A 65 14.85 -4.91 -0.43
CA ALA A 65 14.72 -4.90 1.03
C ALA A 65 13.98 -3.65 1.55
N ILE A 66 14.28 -2.47 1.02
CA ILE A 66 13.57 -1.22 1.37
C ILE A 66 12.09 -1.31 0.97
N GLU A 67 11.80 -1.86 -0.21
CA GLU A 67 10.44 -2.08 -0.67
C GLU A 67 9.70 -3.04 0.27
N ALA A 68 10.32 -4.16 0.66
CA ALA A 68 9.71 -5.08 1.63
C ALA A 68 9.44 -4.41 2.99
N ILE A 69 10.36 -3.57 3.48
CA ILE A 69 10.16 -2.76 4.70
C ILE A 69 8.95 -1.83 4.54
N TYR A 70 8.87 -1.12 3.41
CA TYR A 70 7.78 -0.19 3.12
C TYR A 70 6.42 -0.89 3.08
N LEU A 71 6.29 -1.96 2.31
CA LEU A 71 5.04 -2.73 2.18
C LEU A 71 4.62 -3.36 3.52
N LYS A 72 5.56 -3.90 4.31
CA LYS A 72 5.25 -4.43 5.65
C LYS A 72 4.76 -3.33 6.59
N THR A 73 5.37 -2.14 6.51
CA THR A 73 4.95 -0.97 7.29
C THR A 73 3.53 -0.53 6.91
N LEU A 74 3.20 -0.52 5.62
CA LEU A 74 1.85 -0.25 5.15
C LEU A 74 0.84 -1.25 5.70
N CYS A 75 1.14 -2.54 5.63
CA CYS A 75 0.23 -3.60 6.10
C CYS A 75 0.01 -3.60 7.60
N ASN A 76 0.93 -3.02 8.37
CA ASN A 76 0.74 -2.82 9.81
C ASN A 76 -0.22 -1.67 10.11
N ARG A 77 -0.42 -0.74 9.17
CA ARG A 77 -1.28 0.44 9.34
C ARG A 77 -2.62 0.34 8.62
N HIS A 78 -2.66 -0.38 7.50
CA HIS A 78 -3.79 -0.42 6.59
C HIS A 78 -4.04 -1.85 6.12
N LYS A 79 -5.31 -2.15 5.86
CA LYS A 79 -5.68 -3.30 5.03
C LYS A 79 -5.40 -2.94 3.58
N ILE A 80 -4.70 -3.80 2.84
CA ILE A 80 -4.38 -3.56 1.43
C ILE A 80 -5.08 -4.61 0.57
N SER A 81 -5.96 -4.13 -0.30
CA SER A 81 -6.69 -4.93 -1.29
C SER A 81 -6.14 -4.62 -2.69
N LEU A 82 -5.99 -5.64 -3.53
CA LEU A 82 -5.33 -5.55 -4.83
C LEU A 82 -6.23 -6.11 -5.93
N LEU A 83 -6.59 -5.24 -6.88
CA LEU A 83 -7.13 -5.65 -8.17
C LEU A 83 -5.96 -5.73 -9.17
N ALA A 84 -5.18 -6.82 -9.07
CA ALA A 84 -3.91 -6.98 -9.76
C ALA A 84 -3.69 -8.43 -10.26
N ALA A 85 -4.25 -8.73 -11.44
CA ALA A 85 -4.26 -10.08 -12.00
C ALA A 85 -2.85 -10.64 -12.34
N GLY A 86 -1.87 -9.78 -12.61
CA GLY A 86 -0.52 -10.20 -12.98
C GLY A 86 0.39 -10.55 -11.81
N LEU A 87 -0.04 -10.35 -10.56
CA LEU A 87 0.77 -10.73 -9.40
C LEU A 87 0.67 -12.23 -9.10
N PRO A 88 1.70 -12.85 -8.52
CA PRO A 88 1.60 -14.22 -8.04
C PRO A 88 1.02 -14.27 -6.62
N ASP A 89 0.27 -15.33 -6.30
CA ASP A 89 -0.39 -15.47 -4.99
C ASP A 89 0.61 -15.51 -3.83
N VAL A 90 1.77 -16.15 -4.02
CA VAL A 90 2.85 -16.17 -3.02
C VAL A 90 3.30 -14.78 -2.58
N PHE A 91 3.29 -13.79 -3.49
CA PHE A 91 3.65 -12.42 -3.16
C PHE A 91 2.52 -11.73 -2.39
N ILE A 92 1.27 -11.96 -2.80
CA ILE A 92 0.09 -11.45 -2.10
C ILE A 92 0.05 -11.95 -0.66
N ASP A 93 0.24 -13.25 -0.47
CA ASP A 93 0.21 -13.90 0.84
C ASP A 93 1.35 -13.42 1.74
N ALA A 94 2.57 -13.30 1.21
CA ALA A 94 3.75 -12.91 1.97
C ALA A 94 3.64 -11.48 2.57
N PHE A 95 2.89 -10.60 1.91
CA PHE A 95 2.59 -9.26 2.43
C PHE A 95 1.22 -9.14 3.11
N ARG A 96 0.45 -10.22 3.20
CA ARG A 96 -0.92 -10.22 3.77
C ARG A 96 -1.87 -9.28 3.00
N PHE A 97 -1.66 -9.15 1.70
CA PHE A 97 -2.56 -8.45 0.81
C PHE A 97 -3.80 -9.30 0.54
N GLU A 98 -4.92 -8.66 0.18
CA GLU A 98 -6.12 -9.34 -0.28
C GLU A 98 -6.26 -9.19 -1.80
N ARG A 99 -6.24 -10.30 -2.55
CA ARG A 99 -6.61 -10.24 -3.97
C ARG A 99 -8.12 -10.09 -4.10
N VAL A 100 -8.53 -9.15 -4.93
CA VAL A 100 -9.94 -8.91 -5.27
C VAL A 100 -10.13 -8.91 -6.77
N VAL A 101 -11.37 -9.14 -7.21
CA VAL A 101 -11.73 -9.19 -8.64
C VAL A 101 -12.70 -8.07 -9.05
N SER A 102 -13.22 -7.31 -8.08
CA SER A 102 -14.20 -6.26 -8.30
C SER A 102 -14.01 -5.10 -7.33
N ILE A 103 -13.96 -3.87 -7.86
CA ILE A 103 -13.96 -2.65 -7.04
C ILE A 103 -15.26 -2.56 -6.23
N GLN A 104 -16.39 -2.86 -6.87
CA GLN A 104 -17.71 -2.75 -6.26
C GLN A 104 -17.85 -3.70 -5.06
N GLU A 105 -17.34 -4.92 -5.18
CA GLU A 105 -17.38 -5.90 -4.09
C GLU A 105 -16.64 -5.41 -2.84
N VAL A 106 -15.45 -4.82 -3.02
CA VAL A 106 -14.66 -4.26 -1.91
C VAL A 106 -15.39 -3.09 -1.27
N VAL A 107 -15.95 -2.20 -2.08
CA VAL A 107 -16.71 -1.04 -1.59
C VAL A 107 -17.94 -1.49 -0.80
N ASP A 108 -18.72 -2.43 -1.33
CA ASP A 108 -19.93 -2.94 -0.69
C ASP A 108 -19.60 -3.66 0.62
N ARG A 109 -18.60 -4.55 0.61
CA ARG A 109 -18.10 -5.22 1.82
C ARG A 109 -17.70 -4.20 2.88
N HIS A 110 -16.85 -3.25 2.52
CA HIS A 110 -16.31 -2.26 3.46
C HIS A 110 -17.41 -1.38 4.06
N LEU A 111 -18.36 -0.90 3.24
CA LEU A 111 -19.47 -0.06 3.71
C LEU A 111 -20.50 -0.85 4.52
N SER A 112 -20.68 -2.15 4.27
CA SER A 112 -21.54 -3.00 5.08
C SER A 112 -21.02 -3.17 6.51
N GLU A 113 -19.70 -3.30 6.65
CA GLU A 113 -19.00 -3.43 7.94
C GLU A 113 -18.80 -2.06 8.61
N ASN A 114 -18.66 -0.99 7.81
CA ASN A 114 -18.35 0.36 8.26
C ASN A 114 -19.24 1.42 7.56
N PRO A 115 -20.54 1.51 7.90
CA PRO A 115 -21.48 2.36 7.15
C PRO A 115 -21.18 3.87 7.16
N SER A 116 -20.38 4.34 8.12
CA SER A 116 -19.97 5.74 8.24
C SER A 116 -18.62 6.06 7.57
N SER A 117 -17.95 5.06 6.99
CA SER A 117 -16.69 5.25 6.27
C SER A 117 -16.86 6.19 5.08
N ARG A 118 -15.82 6.98 4.81
CA ARG A 118 -15.71 7.80 3.60
C ARG A 118 -14.77 7.12 2.62
N ILE A 119 -15.10 7.18 1.34
CA ILE A 119 -14.30 6.62 0.26
C ILE A 119 -13.60 7.77 -0.47
N GLY A 120 -12.27 7.73 -0.50
CA GLY A 120 -11.46 8.60 -1.33
C GLY A 120 -11.11 7.90 -2.65
N VAL A 121 -11.12 8.65 -3.75
CA VAL A 121 -10.68 8.15 -5.06
C VAL A 121 -9.49 8.99 -5.52
N ILE A 122 -8.37 8.33 -5.81
CA ILE A 122 -7.15 8.96 -6.29
C ILE A 122 -6.84 8.42 -7.68
N HIS A 123 -7.04 9.25 -8.70
CA HIS A 123 -6.60 8.94 -10.06
C HIS A 123 -5.11 9.23 -10.19
N GLN A 124 -4.41 8.42 -11.00
CA GLN A 124 -2.97 8.59 -11.27
C GLN A 124 -2.15 8.71 -9.97
N SER A 125 -2.43 7.83 -8.99
CA SER A 125 -1.94 7.95 -7.62
C SER A 125 -0.42 7.98 -7.47
N ALA A 126 0.33 7.46 -8.44
CA ALA A 126 1.79 7.53 -8.48
C ALA A 126 2.34 8.95 -8.82
N GLU A 127 1.51 9.83 -9.38
CA GLU A 127 1.89 11.16 -9.89
C GLU A 127 1.35 12.31 -9.01
N VAL A 128 0.68 11.99 -7.91
CA VAL A 128 0.04 12.98 -7.04
C VAL A 128 0.68 12.97 -5.66
N LEU A 129 0.78 14.15 -5.05
CA LEU A 129 1.16 14.29 -3.64
C LEU A 129 -0.01 14.87 -2.86
N PRO A 130 -0.70 14.07 -2.03
CA PRO A 130 -1.80 14.56 -1.22
C PRO A 130 -1.33 15.65 -0.25
N GLN A 131 -2.04 16.77 -0.20
CA GLN A 131 -1.77 17.85 0.76
C GLN A 131 -2.85 17.84 1.85
N LYS A 132 -2.43 17.81 3.12
CA LYS A 132 -3.33 18.03 4.26
C LYS A 132 -3.79 19.49 4.21
N THR A 133 -5.08 19.73 4.00
CA THR A 133 -5.62 21.10 4.06
C THR A 133 -6.21 21.35 5.44
N GLY A 134 -5.52 22.17 6.24
CA GLY A 134 -5.96 22.68 7.53
C GLY A 134 -4.82 23.37 8.26
N SER A 135 -4.96 24.66 8.56
CA SER A 135 -4.12 25.34 9.53
C SER A 135 -4.50 24.82 10.93
N ASP A 136 -3.50 24.49 11.75
CA ASP A 136 -3.70 24.17 13.15
C ASP A 136 -4.06 25.45 13.91
N ASP A 137 -5.32 25.88 13.79
CA ASP A 137 -5.94 26.90 14.64
C ASP A 137 -6.67 26.18 15.79
N GLY A 138 -6.04 25.18 16.40
CA GLY A 138 -6.33 24.60 17.73
C GLY A 138 -7.76 24.17 18.08
N THR A 139 -8.74 24.17 17.16
CA THR A 139 -10.17 24.10 17.51
C THR A 139 -11.00 23.12 16.70
N ASN A 140 -10.42 22.31 15.81
CA ASN A 140 -11.21 21.30 15.08
C ASN A 140 -10.44 19.99 14.86
N VAL A 141 -10.74 18.99 15.68
CA VAL A 141 -9.99 17.72 15.79
C VAL A 141 -10.37 16.69 14.70
N ASN A 142 -11.12 17.04 13.65
CA ASN A 142 -11.72 16.03 12.76
C ASN A 142 -11.74 16.35 11.25
N ASN A 143 -10.68 16.94 10.68
CA ASN A 143 -10.55 17.07 9.22
C ASN A 143 -9.27 16.44 8.67
N HIS A 144 -9.35 15.15 8.31
CA HIS A 144 -8.39 14.47 7.44
C HIS A 144 -8.84 14.54 5.97
N LEU A 145 -9.20 15.73 5.49
CA LEU A 145 -9.53 15.90 4.08
C LEU A 145 -8.27 16.30 3.32
N PHE A 146 -7.84 15.43 2.42
CA PHE A 146 -6.76 15.70 1.47
C PHE A 146 -7.38 16.18 0.16
N ARG A 147 -6.85 17.27 -0.43
CA ARG A 147 -7.21 17.71 -1.78
C ARG A 147 -6.13 17.30 -2.77
N LEU A 148 -6.57 16.76 -3.91
CA LEU A 148 -5.75 16.58 -5.12
C LEU A 148 -5.77 17.92 -5.87
N LYS A 149 -4.59 18.40 -6.30
CA LYS A 149 -4.46 19.61 -7.14
C LYS A 149 -4.47 19.24 -8.60
#